data_AF-A0A9X2G674-F1
#
_entry.id   AF-A0A9X2G674-F1
#
_cell.length_a   1.000
_cell.length_b   1.000
_cell.length_c   1.000
_cell.angle_alpha   90.00
_cell.angle_beta   90.00
_cell.angle_gamma   90.00
#
_symmetry.space_group_name_H-M   'P 1'
#
loop_
_entity.id
_entity.type
_entity.pdbx_description
1 polymer ?
#
loop_
_entity_poly.entity_id
_entity_poly.type
_entity_poly.pdbx_seq_one_letter_code
_entity_poly.pdbx_strand_id
1 'polypeptide(L)' 'MNPPTPSAANADFATTEAIAAITRITNGNFRLTTRLVDQIERVLEINQLSTVTKEVVEAARENLVIGIM' A
#
# COMPACT_ATOMS: atom_id res chain seq x y z
N MET A 1 -26.34 0.05 22.74
CA MET A 1 -25.35 0.90 22.06
C MET A 1 -24.44 -0.04 21.27
N ASN A 2 -24.77 -0.29 20.00
CA ASN A 2 -23.90 -1.08 19.13
C ASN A 2 -22.77 -0.16 18.67
N PRO A 3 -21.47 -0.52 18.76
CA PRO A 3 -20.43 0.30 18.16
C PRO A 3 -20.72 0.52 16.67
N PRO A 4 -20.42 1.72 16.12
CA PRO A 4 -20.57 1.95 14.69
C PRO A 4 -19.64 0.98 13.96
N THR A 5 -20.22 0.25 13.00
CA THR A 5 -19.52 -0.50 11.96
C THR A 5 -18.33 0.34 11.46
N PRO A 6 -17.12 -0.23 11.24
CA PRO A 6 -16.00 0.51 10.68
C PRO A 6 -16.44 1.17 9.36
N SER A 7 -16.64 2.49 9.45
CA SER A 7 -17.24 3.32 8.42
C SER A 7 -16.31 3.38 7.23
N ALA A 8 -16.80 3.00 6.04
CA ALA A 8 -16.09 2.99 4.77
C ALA A 8 -15.17 4.21 4.50
N ALA A 9 -15.47 5.37 5.11
CA ALA A 9 -14.62 6.56 5.10
C ALA A 9 -13.15 6.27 5.48
N ASN A 10 -12.88 5.40 6.46
CA ASN A 10 -11.50 5.09 6.85
C ASN A 10 -10.72 4.35 5.75
N ALA A 11 -11.40 3.54 4.94
CA ALA A 11 -10.82 2.88 3.78
C ALA A 11 -10.54 3.88 2.65
N ASP A 12 -11.43 4.87 2.44
CA ASP A 12 -11.24 5.93 1.44
C ASP A 12 -10.03 6.81 1.76
N PHE A 13 -9.86 7.21 3.04
CA PHE A 13 -8.70 7.96 3.51
C PHE A 13 -7.40 7.14 3.41
N ALA A 14 -7.42 5.88 3.86
CA ALA A 14 -6.27 4.99 3.76
C ALA A 14 -5.85 4.75 2.30
N THR A 15 -6.82 4.60 1.39
CA THR A 15 -6.58 4.43 -0.05
C THR A 15 -5.99 5.69 -0.66
N THR A 16 -6.50 6.87 -0.31
CA THR A 16 -5.99 8.15 -0.82
C THR A 16 -4.57 8.42 -0.35
N GLU A 17 -4.26 8.18 0.93
CA GLU A 17 -2.90 8.31 1.46
C GLU A 17 -1.94 7.29 0.84
N ALA A 18 -2.38 6.04 0.65
CA ALA A 18 -1.60 5.01 -0.02
C ALA A 18 -1.24 5.40 -1.46
N ILE A 19 -2.21 5.92 -2.23
CA ILE A 19 -2.00 6.38 -3.61
C ILE A 19 -1.02 7.56 -3.64
N ALA A 20 -1.16 8.52 -2.72
CA ALA A 20 -0.24 9.65 -2.61
C ALA A 20 1.20 9.20 -2.26
N ALA A 21 1.34 8.24 -1.34
CA ALA A 21 2.63 7.66 -0.97
C ALA A 21 3.28 6.93 -2.15
N ILE A 22 2.55 6.07 -2.86
CA ILE A 22 3.01 5.38 -4.07
C ILE A 22 3.51 6.39 -5.10
N THR A 23 2.72 7.44 -5.38
CA THR A 23 3.08 8.49 -6.35
C THR A 23 4.35 9.22 -5.95
N ARG A 24 4.53 9.51 -4.65
CA ARG A 24 5.73 10.17 -4.12
C ARG A 24 6.97 9.26 -4.18
N ILE A 25 6.82 7.97 -3.89
CA ILE A 25 7.91 6.98 -3.92
C ILE A 25 8.39 6.80 -5.36
N THR A 26 7.47 6.75 -6.31
CA THR A 26 7.79 6.41 -7.70
C THR A 26 8.13 7.64 -8.54
N ASN A 27 7.71 8.83 -8.10
CA ASN A 27 7.95 10.13 -8.75
C ASN A 27 7.58 10.12 -10.24
N GLY A 28 6.53 9.39 -10.62
CA GLY A 28 6.09 9.24 -12.01
C GLY A 28 6.83 8.16 -12.83
N ASN A 29 7.78 7.43 -12.24
CA ASN A 29 8.40 6.28 -12.90
C ASN A 29 7.45 5.07 -12.88
N PHE A 30 6.70 4.91 -13.95
CA PHE A 30 5.73 3.82 -14.09
C PHE A 30 6.34 2.43 -13.83
N ARG A 31 7.59 2.18 -14.26
CA ARG A 31 8.27 0.90 -13.99
C ARG A 31 8.47 0.67 -12.51
N LEU A 32 8.85 1.72 -11.78
CA LEU A 32 9.00 1.67 -10.33
C LEU A 32 7.64 1.51 -9.64
N THR A 33 6.59 2.17 -10.17
CA THR A 33 5.21 1.98 -9.70
C THR A 33 4.74 0.55 -9.86
N THR A 34 4.90 -0.06 -11.04
CA THR A 34 4.54 -1.47 -11.26
C THR A 34 5.25 -2.38 -10.27
N ARG A 35 6.57 -2.19 -10.07
CA ARG A 35 7.30 -3.00 -9.09
C ARG A 35 6.84 -2.77 -7.65
N LEU A 36 6.50 -1.54 -7.28
CA LEU A 36 5.98 -1.25 -5.94
C LEU A 36 4.61 -1.91 -5.74
N VAL A 37 3.73 -1.89 -6.75
CA VAL A 37 2.42 -2.54 -6.69
C VAL A 37 2.54 -4.05 -6.54
N ASP A 38 3.42 -4.71 -7.32
CA ASP A 38 3.68 -6.15 -7.18
C ASP A 38 4.13 -6.49 -5.74
N GLN A 39 4.96 -5.64 -5.13
CA GLN A 39 5.40 -5.84 -3.75
C GLN A 39 4.28 -5.59 -2.74
N ILE A 40 3.37 -4.63 -2.99
CA ILE A 40 2.18 -4.40 -2.17
C ILE A 40 1.30 -5.65 -2.20
N GLU A 41 1.01 -6.20 -3.38
CA GLU A 41 0.23 -7.43 -3.53
C GLU A 41 0.89 -8.59 -2.78
N ARG A 42 2.21 -8.75 -2.89
CA ARG A 42 2.94 -9.78 -2.17
C ARG A 42 2.84 -9.64 -0.65
N VAL A 43 2.97 -8.42 -0.13
CA VAL A 43 2.82 -8.14 1.31
C VAL A 43 1.38 -8.42 1.76
N LEU A 44 0.37 -8.07 0.97
CA LEU A 44 -1.02 -8.37 1.25
C LEU A 44 -1.28 -9.88 1.32
N GLU A 45 -0.77 -10.65 0.35
CA GLU A 45 -0.91 -12.11 0.32
C GLU A 45 -0.23 -12.78 1.52
N ILE A 46 1.02 -12.39 1.82
CA ILE A 46 1.80 -12.96 2.94
C ILE A 46 1.10 -12.67 4.28
N ASN A 47 0.59 -11.46 4.45
CA ASN A 47 -0.03 -11.04 5.71
C ASN A 47 -1.54 -11.32 5.75
N GLN A 48 -2.12 -11.93 4.71
CA GLN A 48 -3.55 -12.20 4.57
C GLN A 48 -4.41 -10.93 4.75
N LEU A 49 -3.92 -9.80 4.28
CA LEU A 49 -4.59 -8.50 4.34
C LEU A 49 -5.38 -8.26 3.05
N SER A 50 -6.60 -7.74 3.16
CA SER A 50 -7.43 -7.38 1.99
C SER A 50 -7.43 -5.88 1.67
N THR A 51 -6.78 -5.07 2.50
CA THR A 51 -6.83 -3.60 2.41
C THR A 51 -5.43 -3.04 2.32
N VAL A 52 -5.19 -2.20 1.31
CA VAL A 52 -3.96 -1.43 1.19
C VAL A 52 -3.97 -0.32 2.24
N THR A 53 -3.15 -0.46 3.27
CA THR A 53 -2.92 0.58 4.27
C THR A 53 -1.54 1.20 4.05
N LYS A 54 -1.30 2.35 4.69
CA LYS A 54 0.02 3.00 4.70
C LYS A 54 1.14 2.05 5.15
N GLU A 55 0.86 1.19 6.14
CA GLU A 55 1.84 0.22 6.64
C GLU A 55 2.23 -0.81 5.57
N VAL A 56 1.26 -1.30 4.79
CA VAL A 56 1.52 -2.20 3.66
C VAL A 56 2.37 -1.52 2.59
N VAL A 57 2.08 -0.25 2.27
CA VAL A 57 2.85 0.53 1.28
C VAL A 57 4.29 0.75 1.76
N GLU A 58 4.49 1.08 3.02
CA GLU A 58 5.83 1.24 3.60
C GLU A 58 6.61 -0.08 3.60
N ALA A 59 5.99 -1.20 4.01
CA ALA A 59 6.60 -2.51 3.99
C ALA A 59 6.98 -2.95 2.55
N ALA A 60 6.11 -2.69 1.57
CA ALA A 60 6.39 -2.96 0.17
C ALA A 60 7.56 -2.11 -0.36
N ARG A 61 7.66 -0.83 0.06
CA ARG A 61 8.79 0.05 -0.28
C ARG A 61 10.10 -0.50 0.28
N GLU A 62 10.12 -0.96 1.53
CA GLU A 62 11.33 -1.55 2.12
C GLU A 62 11.78 -2.81 1.37
N ASN A 63 10.85 -3.67 0.97
CA ASN A 63 11.14 -4.83 0.14
C ASN A 63 11.66 -4.46 -1.27
N LEU A 64 11.13 -3.38 -1.86
CA LEU A 64 11.57 -2.89 -3.17
C LEU A 64 13.05 -2.44 -3.18
N VAL A 65 13.55 -1.87 -2.08
CA VAL A 65 14.96 -1.45 -1.95
C VAL A 65 15.91 -2.64 -1.81
N ILE A 66 15.43 -3.77 -1.28
CA ILE A 66 16.23 -4.99 -1.11
C ILE A 66 16.35 -5.77 -2.44
N GLY A 67 15.36 -5.67 -3.33
CA GLY A 67 15.27 -6.45 -4.57
C GLY A 67 15.98 -5.89 -5.81
N ILE A 68 16.91 -4.94 -5.69
CA ILE A 68 17.66 -4.33 -6.81
C ILE A 68 19.07 -4.89 -7.03
N MET A 69 19.42 -6.03 -6.43
CA MET A 69 20.69 -6.71 -6.71
C MET A 69 20.64 -7.61 -7.95
#